data_AF-A0A1S3LEX0-F1
#
_entry.id   AF-A0A1S3LEX0-F1
#
_cell.length_a   1.000
_cell.length_b   1.000
_cell.length_c   1.000
_cell.angle_alpha   90.00
_cell.angle_beta   90.00
_cell.angle_gamma   90.00
#
_symmetry.space_group_name_H-M   'P 1'
#
loop_
_entity.id
_entity.type
_entity.pdbx_description
1 polymer ?
#
loop_
_entity_poly.entity_id
_entity_poly.type
_entity_poly.pdbx_seq_one_letter_code
_entity_poly.pdbx_strand_id
1 'polypeptide(L)'
;MLRFILLSALAALVLSENLVPQPRYLEDVAEEKVVGGVVAQPNSWPWQISLQYQSGSSYYHTCGGSLIRRGWVMTAAHCVDSQRTWRVVLGDHHLNSNEGKEQIMTVSNVYIHNGWNSNNIAGGYVLF
;
A
#
# COMPACT_ATOMS: atom_id res chain seq x y z
N MET A 1 32.88 19.39 34.04
CA MET A 1 31.40 19.23 33.98
C MET A 1 30.87 19.40 32.56
N LEU A 2 31.21 20.49 31.84
CA LEU A 2 30.79 20.74 30.45
C LEU A 2 31.14 19.61 29.45
N ARG A 3 32.31 18.97 29.63
CA ARG A 3 32.78 17.89 28.75
C ARG A 3 31.96 16.61 28.84
N PHE A 4 31.39 16.30 30.02
CA PHE A 4 30.51 15.15 30.20
C PHE A 4 29.11 15.40 29.61
N ILE A 5 28.61 16.64 29.71
CA ILE A 5 27.31 17.05 29.14
C ILE A 5 27.36 16.99 27.61
N LEU A 6 28.46 17.44 27.00
CA LEU A 6 28.66 17.35 25.55
C LEU A 6 28.69 15.90 25.05
N LEU A 7 29.36 15.00 25.79
CA LEU A 7 29.42 13.58 25.44
C LEU A 7 28.07 12.88 25.56
N SER A 8 27.28 13.18 26.61
CA SER A 8 25.94 12.62 26.76
C SER A 8 24.96 13.15 25.70
N ALA A 9 25.07 14.43 25.34
CA ALA A 9 24.26 15.02 24.28
C ALA A 9 24.59 14.40 22.92
N LEU A 10 25.87 14.24 22.59
CA LEU A 10 26.27 13.55 21.35
C LEU A 10 25.74 12.10 21.32
N ALA A 11 25.86 11.36 22.41
CA ALA A 11 25.36 9.99 22.49
C ALA A 11 23.83 9.92 22.29
N ALA A 12 23.08 10.87 22.85
CA ALA A 12 21.63 10.95 22.68
C ALA A 12 21.21 11.29 21.23
N LEU A 13 21.95 12.19 20.55
CA LEU A 13 21.70 12.49 19.13
C LEU A 13 21.96 11.28 18.23
N VAL A 14 23.07 10.56 18.45
CA VAL A 14 23.42 9.35 17.67
C VAL A 14 22.38 8.23 17.87
N LEU A 15 21.83 8.09 19.07
CA LEU A 15 20.77 7.11 19.34
C LEU A 15 19.43 7.50 18.69
N SER A 16 19.15 8.80 18.55
CA SER A 16 17.93 9.29 17.90
C SER A 16 17.92 9.05 16.39
N GLU A 17 19.09 9.08 15.73
CA GLU A 17 19.20 8.81 14.30
C GLU A 17 18.87 7.35 13.93
N ASN A 18 19.11 6.41 14.86
CA ASN A 18 18.82 4.99 14.67
C ASN A 18 17.35 4.61 14.90
N LEU A 19 16.52 5.54 15.40
CA LEU A 19 15.09 5.31 15.62
C LEU A 19 14.23 5.69 14.41
N VAL A 20 14.81 6.34 13.39
CA VAL A 20 14.09 6.68 12.15
C VAL A 20 14.13 5.46 11.24
N PRO A 21 12.99 4.81 10.94
CA PRO A 21 12.97 3.71 9.99
C PRO A 21 13.41 4.26 8.62
N GLN A 22 14.56 3.80 8.14
CA GLN A 22 15.01 4.12 6.78
C GLN A 22 14.08 3.41 5.79
N PRO A 23 13.52 4.10 4.78
CA PRO A 23 12.79 3.44 3.72
C PRO A 23 13.75 2.48 2.99
N ARG A 24 13.43 1.18 3.02
CA ARG A 24 14.13 0.20 2.17
C ARG A 24 13.73 0.47 0.73
N TYR A 25 14.55 1.23 0.02
CA TYR A 25 14.53 1.21 -1.43
C TYR A 25 15.11 -0.14 -1.87
N LEU A 26 14.32 -0.89 -2.64
CA LEU A 26 14.73 -2.12 -3.30
C LEU A 26 15.71 -1.74 -4.43
N GLU A 27 16.93 -1.37 -4.07
CA GLU A 27 18.03 -1.25 -5.04
C GLU A 27 18.65 -2.64 -5.18
N ASP A 28 18.51 -3.21 -6.38
CA ASP A 28 19.20 -4.41 -6.86
C ASP A 28 18.95 -5.74 -6.12
N VAL A 29 17.67 -6.07 -5.87
CA VAL A 29 17.30 -7.50 -5.87
C VAL A 29 17.02 -7.86 -7.31
N ALA A 30 18.01 -8.49 -7.98
CA ALA A 30 17.80 -9.18 -9.24
C ALA A 30 16.44 -9.88 -9.17
N GLU A 31 15.54 -9.62 -10.12
CA GLU A 31 14.14 -10.04 -10.11
C GLU A 31 13.99 -11.55 -9.86
N GLU A 32 14.04 -11.98 -8.60
CA GLU A 32 13.37 -13.19 -8.18
C GLU A 32 11.88 -12.85 -8.25
N LYS A 33 11.31 -13.09 -9.44
CA LYS A 33 9.87 -13.23 -9.55
C LYS A 33 9.44 -14.16 -8.42
N VAL A 34 8.57 -13.68 -7.55
CA VAL A 34 8.03 -14.42 -6.42
C VAL A 34 7.14 -15.55 -6.97
N VAL A 35 7.74 -16.57 -7.55
CA VAL A 35 7.10 -17.82 -7.93
C VAL A 35 7.34 -18.77 -6.77
N GLY A 36 6.29 -19.07 -6.00
CA GLY A 36 6.41 -19.85 -4.76
C GLY A 36 6.71 -19.02 -3.51
N GLY A 37 6.27 -17.76 -3.46
CA GLY A 37 6.39 -16.92 -2.27
C GLY A 37 5.75 -17.54 -1.02
N VAL A 38 6.02 -16.92 0.13
CA VAL A 38 5.46 -17.34 1.42
C VAL A 38 4.29 -16.46 1.82
N VAL A 39 3.36 -17.02 2.61
CA VAL A 39 2.28 -16.25 3.24
C VAL A 39 2.90 -15.15 4.10
N ALA A 40 2.47 -13.90 3.88
CA ALA A 40 2.93 -12.76 4.67
C ALA A 40 2.54 -12.95 6.15
N GLN A 41 3.31 -12.38 7.07
CA GLN A 41 2.87 -12.34 8.47
C GLN A 41 1.58 -11.51 8.56
N PRO A 42 0.55 -11.94 9.32
CA PRO A 42 -0.71 -11.22 9.39
C PRO A 42 -0.50 -9.76 9.77
N ASN A 43 -1.01 -8.84 8.95
CA ASN A 43 -0.91 -7.38 9.13
C ASN A 43 0.51 -6.78 9.05
N SER A 44 1.52 -7.51 8.57
CA SER A 44 2.89 -6.96 8.42
C SER A 44 3.01 -5.86 7.37
N TRP A 45 2.05 -5.79 6.45
CA TRP A 45 1.95 -4.78 5.39
C TRP A 45 0.65 -3.98 5.56
N PRO A 46 0.54 -3.12 6.58
CA PRO A 46 -0.73 -2.52 6.99
C PRO A 46 -1.32 -1.55 5.95
N TRP A 47 -0.53 -1.10 4.98
CA TRP A 47 -0.98 -0.29 3.86
C TRP A 47 -1.53 -1.11 2.69
N GLN A 48 -1.34 -2.44 2.66
CA GLN A 48 -1.87 -3.26 1.58
C GLN A 48 -3.40 -3.19 1.58
N ILE A 49 -3.97 -3.01 0.39
CA ILE A 49 -5.41 -3.01 0.19
C ILE A 49 -5.85 -4.08 -0.80
N SER A 50 -7.12 -4.45 -0.69
CA SER A 50 -7.87 -5.23 -1.66
C SER A 50 -8.87 -4.31 -2.36
N LEU A 51 -8.62 -4.01 -3.64
CA LEU A 51 -9.55 -3.26 -4.49
C LEU A 51 -10.58 -4.24 -5.05
N GLN A 52 -11.85 -3.91 -4.87
CA GLN A 52 -12.95 -4.78 -5.25
C GLN A 52 -13.99 -4.03 -6.08
N TYR A 53 -14.52 -4.69 -7.11
CA TYR A 53 -15.65 -4.17 -7.89
C TYR A 53 -16.93 -4.90 -7.54
N GLN A 54 -18.05 -4.21 -7.67
CA GLN A 54 -19.37 -4.81 -7.55
C GLN A 54 -19.77 -5.53 -8.86
N SER A 55 -20.29 -6.75 -8.74
CA SER A 55 -20.98 -7.47 -9.80
C SER A 55 -22.21 -8.18 -9.21
N GLY A 56 -23.40 -7.81 -9.69
CA GLY A 56 -24.66 -8.20 -9.05
C GLY A 56 -24.75 -7.67 -7.62
N SER A 57 -25.03 -8.58 -6.67
CA SER A 57 -25.10 -8.29 -5.23
C SER A 57 -23.77 -8.53 -4.49
N SER A 58 -22.71 -8.93 -5.20
CA SER A 58 -21.44 -9.35 -4.62
C SER A 58 -20.29 -8.43 -5.02
N TYR A 59 -19.23 -8.43 -4.22
CA TYR A 59 -17.98 -7.73 -4.51
C TYR A 59 -16.85 -8.74 -4.73
N TYR A 60 -15.99 -8.44 -5.69
CA TYR A 60 -14.92 -9.34 -6.13
C TYR A 60 -13.59 -8.60 -6.12
N HIS A 61 -12.57 -9.21 -5.50
CA HIS A 61 -11.20 -8.73 -5.58
C HIS A 61 -10.72 -8.73 -7.03
N THR A 62 -10.02 -7.65 -7.41
CA THR A 62 -9.43 -7.53 -8.76
C THR A 62 -7.99 -7.07 -8.75
N CYS A 63 -7.61 -6.23 -7.79
CA CYS A 63 -6.29 -5.62 -7.75
C CYS A 63 -5.86 -5.31 -6.32
N GLY A 64 -4.55 -5.13 -6.14
CA GLY A 64 -3.99 -4.54 -4.93
C GLY A 64 -3.94 -3.01 -4.97
N GLY A 65 -3.22 -2.45 -4.02
CA GLY A 65 -2.91 -1.02 -3.94
C GLY A 65 -2.26 -0.70 -2.60
N SER A 66 -2.06 0.57 -2.31
CA SER A 66 -1.50 1.02 -1.03
C SER A 66 -2.26 2.20 -0.46
N LEU A 67 -2.57 2.13 0.83
CA LEU A 67 -3.02 3.29 1.60
C LEU A 67 -1.83 4.23 1.78
N ILE A 68 -1.84 5.35 1.06
CA ILE A 68 -0.75 6.34 1.13
C ILE A 68 -1.05 7.46 2.12
N ARG A 69 -2.33 7.67 2.43
CA ARG A 69 -2.82 8.62 3.44
C ARG A 69 -4.21 8.20 3.87
N ARG A 70 -4.66 8.66 5.04
CA ARG A 70 -6.07 8.49 5.45
C ARG A 70 -7.00 9.00 4.35
N GLY A 71 -7.84 8.10 3.84
CA GLY A 71 -8.79 8.37 2.77
C GLY A 71 -8.19 8.44 1.37
N TRP A 72 -6.89 8.10 1.19
CA TRP A 72 -6.24 8.08 -0.12
C TRP A 72 -5.52 6.77 -0.38
N VAL A 73 -5.88 6.14 -1.50
CA VAL A 73 -5.27 4.88 -1.96
C VAL A 73 -4.58 5.12 -3.30
N MET A 74 -3.39 4.54 -3.47
CA MET A 74 -2.70 4.45 -4.75
C MET A 74 -2.92 3.06 -5.35
N THR A 75 -3.28 2.97 -6.64
CA THR A 75 -3.28 1.71 -7.41
C THR A 75 -2.89 1.97 -8.87
N ALA A 76 -2.92 0.93 -9.70
CA ALA A 76 -2.69 1.02 -11.13
C ALA A 76 -3.92 1.50 -11.92
N ALA A 77 -3.72 2.26 -12.98
CA ALA A 77 -4.82 2.80 -13.80
C ALA A 77 -5.67 1.74 -14.46
N HIS A 78 -5.07 0.69 -15.01
CA HIS A 78 -5.80 -0.43 -15.61
C HIS A 78 -6.68 -1.18 -14.63
N CYS A 79 -6.49 -1.00 -13.32
CA CYS A 79 -7.38 -1.61 -12.33
C CYS A 79 -8.75 -0.90 -12.26
N VAL A 80 -8.83 0.36 -12.70
CA VAL A 80 -9.99 1.23 -12.50
C VAL A 80 -10.35 2.12 -13.71
N ASP A 81 -9.74 1.87 -14.86
CA ASP A 81 -10.05 2.56 -16.11
C ASP A 81 -11.41 2.16 -16.71
N SER A 82 -12.14 1.27 -16.04
CA SER A 82 -13.54 0.96 -16.30
C SER A 82 -14.48 1.58 -15.26
N GLN A 83 -15.64 2.04 -15.71
CA GLN A 83 -16.67 2.58 -14.82
C GLN A 83 -17.36 1.44 -14.06
N ARG A 84 -17.08 1.33 -12.76
CA ARG A 84 -17.69 0.34 -11.84
C ARG A 84 -17.92 0.96 -10.48
N THR A 85 -18.74 0.31 -9.66
CA THR A 85 -18.81 0.59 -8.22
C THR A 85 -17.63 -0.09 -7.54
N TRP A 86 -16.78 0.72 -6.92
CA TRP A 86 -15.56 0.25 -6.26
C TRP A 86 -15.68 0.32 -4.74
N ARG A 87 -15.06 -0.64 -4.07
CA ARG A 87 -14.74 -0.56 -2.63
C ARG A 87 -13.31 -1.01 -2.38
N VAL A 88 -12.76 -0.53 -1.28
CA VAL A 88 -11.44 -0.89 -0.77
C VAL A 88 -11.61 -1.64 0.54
N VAL A 89 -10.88 -2.74 0.71
CA VAL A 89 -10.75 -3.45 1.99
C VAL A 89 -9.32 -3.32 2.51
N LEU A 90 -9.20 -2.84 3.74
CA LEU A 90 -7.93 -2.69 4.48
C LEU A 90 -7.88 -3.70 5.62
N GLY A 91 -6.68 -4.10 6.04
CA GLY A 91 -6.51 -4.98 7.21
C GLY A 91 -6.95 -6.43 6.99
N ASP A 92 -7.17 -6.82 5.73
CA ASP A 92 -7.49 -8.19 5.30
C ASP A 92 -6.19 -8.98 5.11
N HIS A 93 -6.14 -10.21 5.63
CA HIS A 93 -5.06 -11.15 5.38
C HIS A 93 -5.51 -12.38 4.56
N HIS A 94 -6.79 -12.75 4.64
CA HIS A 94 -7.37 -13.88 3.92
C HIS A 94 -8.68 -13.46 3.21
N LEU A 95 -8.61 -13.20 1.90
CA LEU A 95 -9.73 -12.71 1.09
C LEU A 95 -11.06 -13.48 1.20
N ASN A 96 -11.00 -14.75 1.59
CA ASN A 96 -12.16 -15.65 1.68
C ASN A 96 -12.63 -15.87 3.13
N SER A 97 -12.08 -15.14 4.08
CA SER A 97 -12.40 -15.21 5.51
C SER A 97 -12.68 -13.81 6.04
N ASN A 98 -13.46 -13.73 7.11
CA ASN A 98 -13.60 -12.49 7.89
C ASN A 98 -12.86 -12.71 9.22
N GLU A 99 -11.79 -11.96 9.41
CA GLU A 99 -10.88 -12.04 10.56
C GLU A 99 -11.21 -10.97 11.63
N GLY A 100 -12.18 -10.09 11.36
CA GLY A 100 -12.67 -9.05 12.26
C GLY A 100 -11.81 -7.77 12.30
N LYS A 101 -10.81 -7.67 11.41
CA LYS A 101 -9.91 -6.50 11.30
C LYS A 101 -10.14 -5.69 10.03
N GLU A 102 -10.92 -6.24 9.12
CA GLU A 102 -11.20 -5.71 7.80
C GLU A 102 -11.99 -4.41 7.90
N GLN A 103 -11.48 -3.36 7.27
CA GLN A 103 -12.19 -2.09 7.13
C GLN A 103 -12.61 -1.93 5.67
N ILE A 104 -13.92 -1.89 5.45
CA ILE A 104 -14.52 -1.77 4.12
C ILE A 104 -14.92 -0.32 3.89
N MET A 105 -14.34 0.30 2.86
CA MET A 105 -14.57 1.69 2.49
C MET A 105 -15.08 1.77 1.04
N THR A 106 -16.15 2.51 0.80
CA THR A 106 -16.59 2.81 -0.57
C THR A 106 -15.66 3.85 -1.20
N VAL A 107 -15.46 3.75 -2.51
CA VAL A 107 -14.67 4.74 -3.26
C VAL A 107 -15.58 5.86 -3.74
N SER A 108 -15.22 7.10 -3.41
CA SER A 108 -16.00 8.28 -3.81
C SER A 108 -15.55 8.84 -5.16
N ASN A 109 -14.25 8.85 -5.42
CA ASN A 109 -13.65 9.43 -6.62
C ASN A 109 -12.48 8.58 -7.11
N VAL A 110 -12.17 8.68 -8.39
CA VAL A 110 -11.03 8.03 -9.05
C VAL A 110 -10.27 9.10 -9.84
N TYR A 111 -8.99 9.29 -9.56
CA TYR A 111 -8.13 10.27 -10.21
C TYR A 111 -7.08 9.58 -11.08
N ILE A 112 -7.46 9.27 -12.32
CA ILE A 112 -6.56 8.62 -13.28
C ILE A 112 -5.55 9.63 -13.81
N HIS A 113 -4.27 9.25 -13.81
CA HIS A 113 -3.21 10.10 -14.35
C HIS A 113 -3.47 10.44 -15.83
N ASN A 114 -3.27 11.70 -16.22
CA ASN A 114 -3.60 12.22 -17.56
C ASN A 114 -2.84 11.53 -18.71
N GLY A 115 -1.67 10.96 -18.42
CA GLY A 115 -0.85 10.20 -19.37
C GLY A 115 -1.18 8.72 -19.47
N TRP A 116 -2.23 8.23 -18.78
CA TRP A 116 -2.65 6.83 -18.90
C TRP A 116 -3.03 6.49 -20.33
N ASN A 117 -2.45 5.41 -20.86
CA ASN A 117 -2.78 4.87 -22.17
C ASN A 117 -2.95 3.35 -22.08
N SER A 118 -4.19 2.90 -22.25
CA SER A 118 -4.56 1.49 -22.16
C SER A 118 -3.93 0.60 -23.23
N ASN A 119 -3.45 1.17 -24.36
CA ASN A 119 -2.87 0.39 -25.45
C ASN A 119 -1.44 -0.08 -25.18
N ASN A 120 -0.71 0.61 -24.29
CA ASN A 120 0.68 0.30 -23.97
C ASN A 120 0.97 0.26 -22.46
N ILE A 121 -0.06 0.40 -21.62
CA ILE A 121 0.01 0.39 -20.15
C ILE A 121 0.98 1.48 -19.61
N ALA A 122 1.17 2.58 -20.35
CA ALA A 122 2.04 3.67 -19.93
C ALA A 122 1.32 4.63 -18.96
N GLY A 123 2.08 5.22 -18.02
CA GLY A 123 1.57 6.26 -17.10
C GLY A 123 0.52 5.78 -16.09
N GLY A 124 0.53 4.48 -15.76
CA GLY A 124 -0.59 3.80 -15.11
C GLY A 124 -0.68 3.88 -13.60
N TYR A 125 -0.48 5.05 -12.96
CA TYR A 125 -0.74 5.22 -11.52
C TYR A 125 -1.98 6.09 -11.26
N VAL A 126 -2.72 5.82 -10.18
CA VAL A 126 -4.03 6.43 -9.86
C VAL A 126 -4.19 6.63 -8.36
N LEU A 127 -4.78 7.76 -8.00
CA LEU A 127 -5.22 8.07 -6.64
C LEU A 127 -6.74 7.97 -6.52
N PHE A 128 -7.25 7.52 -5.37
CA PHE A 128 -8.68 7.61 -5.00
C PHE A 128 -8.82 8.44 -3.74
#